data_AF-A0A2I0I5N4-F1
#
_entry.id   AF-A0A2I0I5N4-F1
#
_cell.length_a   1.000
_cell.length_b   1.000
_cell.length_c   1.000
_cell.angle_alpha   90.00
_cell.angle_beta   90.00
_cell.angle_gamma   90.00
#
_symmetry.space_group_name_H-M   'P 1'
#
loop_
_entity.id
_entity.type
_entity.pdbx_description
1 polymer ?
#
loop_
_entity_poly.entity_id
_entity_poly.type
_entity_poly.pdbx_seq_one_letter_code
_entity_poly.pdbx_strand_id
1 'polypeptide(L)'
;MLVGAYPFEDPEDPKNFRRTIQKILNVQYAIPDKIDISPDCLHLISRIFVADPAQRISIPEIRNHEWFLKNLPADLMDENMMNNQFQEPDQPMQSMEDIMRIISEATIPAVGANNLNQYLTGSLDIDDEMEEDLESDPDLDIDSSGEVIYAM
;
A
#
# COMPACT_ATOMS: atom_id res chain seq x y z
N MET A 1 -12.90 -8.92 2.10
CA MET A 1 -13.88 -9.63 1.23
C MET A 1 -14.68 -10.68 1.98
N LEU A 2 -14.07 -11.71 2.56
CA LEU A 2 -14.81 -12.83 3.19
C LEU A 2 -15.53 -12.49 4.50
N VAL A 3 -14.89 -11.70 5.39
CA VAL A 3 -15.44 -11.36 6.73
C VAL A 3 -16.08 -9.96 6.77
N GLY A 4 -15.75 -9.10 5.81
CA GLY A 4 -16.23 -7.70 5.78
C GLY A 4 -15.50 -6.74 6.72
N ALA A 5 -14.48 -7.21 7.44
CA ALA A 5 -13.64 -6.41 8.33
C ALA A 5 -12.16 -6.84 8.21
N TYR A 6 -11.24 -6.03 8.74
CA TYR A 6 -9.82 -6.36 8.79
C TYR A 6 -9.50 -7.38 9.88
N PRO A 7 -8.58 -8.34 9.64
CA PRO A 7 -8.34 -9.47 10.54
C PRO A 7 -7.70 -9.11 11.88
N PHE A 8 -6.96 -8.00 11.95
CA PHE A 8 -6.20 -7.59 13.13
C PHE A 8 -6.74 -6.31 13.79
N GLU A 9 -7.73 -5.67 13.20
CA GLU A 9 -8.30 -4.45 13.76
C GLU A 9 -9.18 -4.77 14.98
N ASP A 10 -9.35 -3.79 15.85
CA ASP A 10 -10.34 -3.87 16.91
C ASP A 10 -11.67 -3.28 16.41
N PRO A 11 -12.75 -4.07 16.33
CA PRO A 11 -14.05 -3.55 15.88
C PRO A 11 -14.62 -2.47 16.81
N GLU A 12 -14.25 -2.49 18.10
CA GLU A 12 -14.76 -1.52 19.08
C GLU A 12 -13.91 -0.25 19.16
N ASP A 13 -12.62 -0.34 18.82
CA ASP A 13 -11.66 0.78 18.87
C ASP A 13 -10.72 0.78 17.66
N PRO A 14 -11.22 1.15 16.46
CA PRO A 14 -10.47 1.04 15.21
C PRO A 14 -9.25 1.98 15.14
N LYS A 15 -9.21 3.03 15.97
CA LYS A 15 -8.09 3.99 16.03
C LYS A 15 -6.94 3.50 16.93
N ASN A 16 -7.09 2.35 17.58
CA ASN A 16 -6.07 1.78 18.45
C ASN A 16 -4.99 1.04 17.67
N PHE A 17 -4.13 1.80 16.99
CA PHE A 17 -3.04 1.23 16.19
C PHE A 17 -2.11 0.35 17.03
N ARG A 18 -1.89 0.70 18.30
CA ARG A 18 -1.05 -0.09 19.21
C ARG A 18 -1.57 -1.52 19.35
N ARG A 19 -2.88 -1.68 19.57
CA ARG A 19 -3.51 -3.00 19.69
C ARG A 19 -3.51 -3.76 18.36
N THR A 20 -3.75 -3.07 17.25
CA THR A 20 -3.70 -3.67 15.91
C THR A 20 -2.30 -4.19 15.58
N ILE A 21 -1.24 -3.42 15.84
CA ILE A 21 0.15 -3.83 15.62
C ILE A 21 0.50 -5.05 16.49
N GLN A 22 0.09 -5.06 17.75
CA GLN A 22 0.30 -6.22 18.63
C GLN A 22 -0.39 -7.48 18.11
N LYS A 23 -1.60 -7.37 17.56
CA LYS A 23 -2.29 -8.50 16.92
C LYS A 23 -1.57 -8.98 15.66
N ILE A 24 -1.06 -8.07 14.82
CA ILE A 24 -0.29 -8.41 13.61
C ILE A 24 0.96 -9.21 13.98
N LEU A 25 1.77 -8.70 14.91
CA LEU A 25 3.04 -9.33 15.32
C LEU A 25 2.83 -10.73 15.89
N ASN A 26 1.72 -10.94 16.60
CA ASN A 26 1.37 -12.24 17.19
C ASN A 26 0.46 -13.08 16.30
N VAL A 27 0.13 -12.62 15.08
CA VAL A 27 -0.77 -13.29 14.14
C VAL A 27 -2.12 -13.66 14.79
N GLN A 28 -2.68 -12.73 15.55
CA GLN A 28 -3.93 -12.92 16.27
C GLN A 28 -5.11 -12.43 15.42
N TYR A 29 -5.77 -13.34 14.73
CA TYR A 29 -7.02 -13.12 14.01
C TYR A 29 -8.04 -14.19 14.36
N ALA A 30 -9.32 -13.86 14.22
CA ALA A 30 -10.41 -14.81 14.40
C ALA A 30 -11.45 -14.62 13.30
N ILE A 31 -11.99 -15.73 12.81
CA ILE A 31 -13.07 -15.73 11.83
C ILE A 31 -14.37 -15.96 12.59
N PRO A 32 -15.37 -15.07 12.49
CA PRO A 32 -16.63 -15.22 13.21
C PRO A 32 -17.41 -16.49 12.81
N ASP A 33 -17.99 -17.19 13.79
CA ASP A 33 -18.74 -18.45 13.59
C ASP A 33 -19.94 -18.33 12.65
N LYS A 34 -20.47 -17.11 12.48
CA LYS A 34 -21.60 -16.80 11.59
C LYS A 34 -21.25 -16.89 10.10
N ILE A 35 -19.98 -17.07 9.75
CA ILE A 35 -19.49 -17.07 8.37
C ILE A 35 -18.96 -18.46 8.03
N ASP A 36 -19.68 -19.15 7.16
CA ASP A 36 -19.24 -20.45 6.64
C ASP A 36 -18.15 -20.26 5.59
N ILE A 37 -16.94 -20.71 5.92
CA ILE A 37 -15.78 -20.68 5.02
C ILE A 37 -15.34 -22.12 4.75
N SER A 38 -15.11 -22.46 3.48
CA SER A 38 -14.64 -23.78 3.09
C SER A 38 -13.28 -24.11 3.74
N PRO A 39 -13.00 -25.38 4.09
CA PRO A 39 -11.73 -25.78 4.70
C PRO A 39 -10.50 -25.34 3.91
N ASP A 40 -10.54 -25.47 2.58
CA ASP A 40 -9.43 -25.11 1.69
C ASP A 40 -9.12 -23.61 1.75
N CYS A 41 -10.15 -22.78 1.95
CA CYS A 41 -9.99 -21.34 2.11
C CYS A 41 -9.34 -21.00 3.46
N LEU A 42 -9.78 -21.66 4.53
CA LEU A 42 -9.17 -21.51 5.85
C LEU A 42 -7.71 -21.95 5.84
N HIS A 43 -7.42 -23.06 5.17
CA HIS A 43 -6.05 -23.54 4.96
C HIS A 43 -5.20 -22.50 4.23
N LEU A 44 -5.70 -21.93 3.13
CA LEU A 44 -5.00 -20.88 2.40
C LEU A 44 -4.73 -19.64 3.28
N ILE A 45 -5.73 -19.16 4.02
CA ILE A 45 -5.58 -18.02 4.93
C ILE A 45 -4.51 -18.31 5.99
N SER A 46 -4.53 -19.52 6.57
CA SER A 46 -3.55 -19.92 7.58
C SER A 46 -2.11 -19.95 7.07
N ARG A 47 -1.91 -20.27 5.78
CA ARG A 47 -0.59 -20.25 5.14
C ARG A 47 -0.12 -18.85 4.73
N ILE A 48 -1.06 -17.90 4.57
CA ILE A 48 -0.75 -16.49 4.29
C ILE A 48 -0.43 -15.73 5.58
N PHE A 49 -1.23 -15.91 6.62
CA PHE A 49 -1.00 -15.30 7.92
C PHE A 49 0.00 -16.11 8.74
N VAL A 50 1.26 -16.03 8.31
CA VAL A 50 2.43 -16.61 8.99
C VAL A 50 3.39 -15.47 9.34
N ALA A 51 3.82 -15.42 10.60
CA ALA A 51 4.71 -14.38 11.13
C ALA A 51 6.06 -14.39 10.39
N ASP A 52 6.65 -15.57 10.24
CA ASP A 52 7.91 -15.76 9.52
C ASP A 52 7.68 -15.66 7.99
N PRO A 53 8.25 -14.66 7.31
CA PRO A 53 8.14 -14.53 5.86
C PRO A 53 8.72 -15.72 5.10
N ALA A 54 9.73 -16.41 5.64
CA ALA A 54 10.36 -17.55 4.97
C ALA A 54 9.46 -18.79 4.94
N GLN A 55 8.50 -18.89 5.87
CA GLN A 55 7.53 -19.98 5.94
C GLN A 55 6.18 -19.60 5.30
N ARG A 56 6.00 -18.34 4.94
CA ARG A 56 4.77 -17.84 4.30
C ARG A 56 4.65 -18.41 2.89
N ILE A 57 3.44 -18.85 2.53
CA ILE A 57 3.16 -19.36 1.19
C ILE A 57 3.52 -18.34 0.11
N SER A 58 4.20 -18.80 -0.93
CA SER A 58 4.60 -18.01 -2.09
C SER A 58 3.48 -17.86 -3.12
N ILE A 59 3.59 -16.87 -4.01
CA ILE A 59 2.61 -16.68 -5.10
C ILE A 59 2.48 -17.93 -6.00
N PRO A 60 3.57 -18.60 -6.43
CA PRO A 60 3.45 -19.85 -7.20
C PRO A 60 2.71 -20.96 -6.45
N GLU A 61 2.90 -21.08 -5.14
CA GLU A 61 2.15 -22.06 -4.33
C GLU A 61 0.68 -21.68 -4.19
N ILE A 62 0.34 -20.38 -4.06
CA ILE A 62 -1.04 -19.91 -4.05
C ILE A 62 -1.74 -20.25 -5.38
N ARG A 63 -1.07 -20.02 -6.52
CA ARG A 63 -1.62 -20.35 -7.85
C ARG A 63 -1.92 -21.83 -8.04
N ASN A 64 -1.17 -22.69 -7.34
CA ASN A 64 -1.38 -24.14 -7.35
C ASN A 64 -2.29 -24.63 -6.20
N HIS A 65 -2.80 -23.72 -5.35
CA HIS A 65 -3.63 -24.09 -4.21
C HIS A 65 -5.05 -24.48 -4.68
N GLU A 66 -5.61 -25.55 -4.13
CA GLU A 66 -6.92 -26.10 -4.53
C GLU A 66 -8.04 -25.06 -4.50
N TRP A 67 -8.08 -24.25 -3.44
CA TRP A 67 -9.05 -23.14 -3.34
C TRP A 67 -8.92 -22.10 -4.46
N PHE A 68 -7.71 -21.80 -4.94
CA PHE A 68 -7.48 -20.82 -6.01
C PHE A 68 -7.81 -21.39 -7.39
N LEU A 69 -7.50 -22.67 -7.62
CA LEU A 69 -7.78 -23.37 -8.87
C LEU A 69 -9.29 -23.63 -9.07
N LYS A 70 -10.06 -23.65 -7.98
CA LYS A 70 -11.51 -23.93 -8.03
C LYS A 70 -12.24 -22.83 -8.81
N ASN A 71 -12.79 -23.21 -9.97
CA ASN A 71 -13.48 -22.31 -10.90
C ASN A 71 -12.59 -21.19 -11.48
N LEU A 72 -11.27 -21.41 -11.56
CA LEU A 72 -10.37 -20.46 -12.21
C LEU A 72 -10.65 -20.45 -13.73
N PRO A 73 -10.96 -19.28 -14.34
CA PRO A 73 -11.13 -19.17 -15.78
C PRO A 73 -9.85 -19.52 -16.54
N ALA A 74 -9.98 -20.21 -17.67
CA ALA A 74 -8.84 -20.63 -18.50
C ALA A 74 -7.98 -19.44 -18.96
N ASP A 75 -8.60 -18.29 -19.23
CA ASP A 75 -7.91 -17.06 -19.67
C ASP A 75 -6.93 -16.52 -18.62
N LEU A 76 -7.12 -16.85 -17.34
CA LEU A 76 -6.24 -16.46 -16.23
C LEU A 76 -5.19 -17.52 -15.88
N MET A 77 -5.29 -18.73 -16.46
CA MET A 77 -4.31 -19.80 -16.22
C MET A 77 -2.99 -19.56 -16.94
N ASP A 78 -3.03 -18.88 -18.10
CA ASP A 78 -1.85 -18.57 -18.92
C ASP A 78 -1.50 -17.07 -18.86
N GLU A 79 -0.74 -16.66 -17.84
CA GLU A 79 -0.16 -15.29 -17.77
C GLU A 79 0.65 -14.93 -19.02
N ASN A 80 1.22 -15.93 -19.69
CA ASN A 80 1.99 -15.76 -20.93
C ASN A 80 1.14 -15.44 -22.15
N MET A 81 -0.16 -15.79 -22.15
CA MET A 81 -1.09 -15.41 -23.22
C MET A 81 -1.60 -13.97 -23.04
N MET A 82 -1.84 -13.54 -21.81
CA MET A 82 -2.41 -12.21 -21.53
C MET A 82 -1.39 -11.07 -21.70
N ASN A 83 -0.13 -11.28 -21.31
CA ASN A 83 0.89 -10.23 -21.33
C ASN A 83 1.43 -9.86 -22.72
N ASN A 84 1.24 -10.71 -23.74
CA ASN A 84 1.94 -10.54 -25.01
C ASN A 84 1.08 -9.94 -26.14
N GLN A 85 -0.24 -9.78 -26.00
CA GLN A 85 -1.11 -9.36 -27.12
C GLN A 85 -2.29 -8.45 -26.79
N PHE A 86 -2.46 -7.96 -25.56
CA PHE A 86 -3.51 -6.96 -25.32
C PHE A 86 -3.06 -5.57 -25.78
N GLN A 87 -3.43 -5.20 -27.01
CA GLN A 87 -3.43 -3.82 -27.46
C GLN A 87 -4.80 -3.22 -27.18
N GLU A 88 -4.85 -2.28 -26.25
CA GLU A 88 -6.08 -1.54 -25.97
C GLU A 88 -6.34 -0.59 -27.15
N PRO A 89 -7.37 -0.83 -28.00
CA PRO A 89 -7.50 -0.17 -29.30
C PRO A 89 -7.64 1.35 -29.22
N ASP A 90 -8.16 1.83 -28.09
CA ASP A 90 -8.55 3.23 -27.88
C ASP A 90 -7.54 4.02 -27.05
N GLN A 91 -6.43 3.42 -26.59
CA GLN A 91 -5.39 4.13 -25.86
C GLN A 91 -4.09 4.29 -26.69
N PRO A 92 -3.59 5.52 -26.87
CA PRO A 92 -2.30 5.73 -27.50
C PRO A 92 -1.19 5.23 -26.58
N MET A 93 -0.66 4.03 -26.86
CA MET A 93 0.54 3.54 -26.19
C MET A 93 1.73 4.47 -26.51
N GLN A 94 2.28 5.11 -25.49
CA GLN A 94 3.45 5.97 -25.63
C GLN A 94 4.73 5.14 -25.65
N SER A 95 5.71 5.53 -26.46
CA SER A 95 7.02 4.89 -26.41
C SER A 95 7.72 5.21 -25.09
N MET A 96 8.63 4.34 -24.65
CA MET A 96 9.46 4.59 -23.46
C MET A 96 10.19 5.94 -23.55
N GLU A 97 10.63 6.32 -24.76
CA GLU A 97 11.26 7.61 -25.04
C GLU A 97 10.31 8.77 -24.79
N ASP A 98 9.06 8.70 -25.29
CA ASP A 98 8.07 9.76 -25.10
C ASP A 98 7.69 9.90 -23.62
N ILE A 99 7.56 8.79 -22.90
CA ILE A 99 7.28 8.78 -21.46
C ILE A 99 8.41 9.47 -20.70
N MET A 100 9.67 9.07 -20.93
CA MET A 100 10.83 9.66 -20.25
C MET A 100 10.99 11.14 -20.59
N ARG A 101 10.73 11.53 -21.85
CA ARG A 101 10.74 12.93 -22.28
C ARG A 101 9.72 13.76 -21.50
N ILE A 102 8.47 13.31 -21.41
CA ILE A 102 7.41 14.02 -20.67
C ILE A 102 7.76 14.13 -19.18
N ILE A 103 8.29 13.08 -18.56
CA ILE A 103 8.72 13.12 -17.15
C ILE A 103 9.84 14.16 -16.97
N SER A 104 10.82 14.19 -17.87
CA SER A 104 11.90 15.18 -17.81
C SER A 104 11.37 16.61 -17.98
N GLU A 105 10.42 16.83 -18.88
CA GLU A 105 9.81 18.14 -19.10
C GLU A 105 8.98 18.60 -17.88
N ALA A 106 8.27 17.68 -17.22
CA ALA A 106 7.47 17.98 -16.04
C ALA A 106 8.29 18.42 -14.81
N THR A 107 9.60 18.17 -14.80
CA THR A 107 10.51 18.70 -13.75
C THR A 107 10.80 20.20 -13.93
N ILE A 108 10.51 20.77 -15.09
CA ILE A 108 10.78 22.18 -15.40
C ILE A 108 9.57 23.02 -14.95
N PRO A 109 9.73 23.96 -14.00
CA PRO A 109 8.64 24.82 -13.57
C PRO A 109 8.23 25.77 -14.69
N ALA A 110 6.94 26.13 -14.73
CA ALA A 110 6.42 27.07 -15.71
C ALA A 110 7.15 28.42 -15.63
N VAL A 111 7.51 28.97 -16.79
CA VAL A 111 8.15 30.29 -16.90
C VAL A 111 7.22 31.35 -16.31
N GLY A 112 7.61 31.89 -15.15
CA GLY A 112 6.82 32.89 -14.40
C GLY A 112 6.25 32.41 -13.06
N ALA A 113 6.36 31.13 -12.70
CA ALA A 113 5.89 30.60 -11.41
C ALA A 113 6.61 31.21 -10.19
N ASN A 114 7.87 31.63 -10.37
CA ASN A 114 8.64 32.31 -9.31
C ASN A 114 8.03 33.65 -8.87
N ASN A 115 7.20 34.29 -9.71
CA ASN A 115 6.59 35.57 -9.39
C ASN A 115 5.24 35.43 -8.66
N LEU A 116 4.62 34.24 -8.64
CA LEU A 116 3.33 34.05 -7.99
C LEU A 116 3.47 33.65 -6.50
N ASN A 117 4.57 32.97 -6.15
CA ASN A 117 4.87 32.59 -4.76
C ASN A 117 5.08 33.81 -3.84
N GLN A 118 5.53 34.96 -4.38
CA GLN A 118 5.70 36.18 -3.61
C GLN A 118 4.37 36.85 -3.22
N TYR A 119 3.28 36.61 -3.97
CA TYR A 119 1.97 37.23 -3.73
C TYR A 119 1.02 36.35 -2.92
N LEU A 120 1.24 35.04 -2.84
CA LEU A 120 0.37 34.14 -2.06
C LEU A 120 0.80 34.00 -0.59
N THR A 121 2.07 34.28 -0.27
CA THR A 121 2.60 34.26 1.11
C THR A 121 2.35 35.57 1.89
N GLY A 122 1.77 36.60 1.27
CA GLY A 122 1.65 37.94 1.84
C GLY A 122 0.23 38.36 2.29
N SER A 123 -0.72 37.42 2.42
CA SER A 123 -2.12 37.79 2.76
C SER A 123 -2.84 36.80 3.69
N LEU A 124 -2.12 36.23 4.66
CA LEU A 124 -2.73 35.63 5.84
C LEU A 124 -2.04 36.18 7.09
N ASP A 125 -2.29 37.45 7.38
CA ASP A 125 -2.28 37.95 8.76
C ASP A 125 -3.48 37.29 9.47
N ILE A 126 -3.27 36.13 10.07
CA ILE A 126 -4.18 35.54 11.06
C ILE A 126 -3.32 35.08 12.24
N ASP A 127 -3.19 36.01 13.18
CA ASP A 127 -3.00 35.86 14.63
C ASP A 127 -1.83 35.03 15.18
N ASP A 128 -0.82 35.79 15.64
CA ASP A 128 0.11 35.48 16.74
C ASP A 128 -0.65 35.21 18.06
N GLU A 129 -1.17 33.99 18.30
CA GLU A 129 -1.49 33.55 19.67
C GLU A 129 -1.71 32.02 19.75
N MET A 130 -0.62 31.24 19.76
CA MET A 130 -0.52 29.94 20.45
C MET A 130 0.94 29.43 20.42
N GLU A 131 1.87 30.23 20.96
CA GLU A 131 3.09 29.67 21.55
C GLU A 131 2.74 29.26 22.98
N GLU A 132 2.63 27.96 23.26
CA GLU A 132 3.24 27.32 24.42
C GLU A 132 2.97 25.81 24.41
N ASP A 133 4.08 25.07 24.51
CA ASP A 133 4.22 23.70 25.00
C ASP A 133 4.27 22.54 23.97
N LEU A 134 5.45 22.40 23.35
CA LEU A 134 5.99 21.10 22.96
C LEU A 134 7.39 20.97 23.55
N GLU A 135 7.46 20.63 24.84
CA GLU A 135 8.68 20.09 25.44
C GLU A 135 9.20 18.92 24.57
N SER A 136 10.43 19.10 24.09
CA SER A 136 11.16 18.12 23.30
C SER A 136 11.59 16.96 24.20
N ASP A 137 11.07 15.76 23.94
CA ASP A 137 11.62 14.52 24.51
C ASP A 137 12.91 14.15 23.76
N PRO A 138 14.09 14.09 24.42
CA PRO A 138 15.38 13.93 23.75
C PRO A 138 15.77 12.47 23.41
N ASP A 139 14.91 11.47 23.62
CA ASP A 139 15.29 10.05 23.54
C ASP A 139 14.77 9.30 22.29
N LEU A 140 14.82 9.92 21.10
CA LEU A 140 14.73 9.16 19.85
C LEU A 140 16.12 8.80 19.34
N ASP A 141 16.59 7.63 19.77
CA ASP A 141 17.77 6.95 19.28
C ASP A 141 17.83 6.94 17.74
N ILE A 142 18.84 7.64 17.25
CA ILE A 142 19.23 7.75 15.85
C ILE A 142 19.88 6.42 15.45
N ASP A 143 19.07 5.45 15.03
CA ASP A 143 19.54 4.40 14.12
C ASP A 143 18.40 3.94 13.19
N SER A 144 17.84 4.89 12.45
CA SER A 144 17.10 4.58 11.23
C SER A 144 18.01 4.84 10.04
N SER A 145 18.74 3.80 9.67
CA SER A 145 19.44 3.66 8.40
C SER A 145 18.43 3.73 7.25
N GLY A 146 18.12 4.96 6.83
CA GLY A 146 17.37 5.28 5.63
C GLY A 146 18.15 6.32 4.85
N GLU A 147 18.94 5.88 3.88
CA GLU A 147 19.61 6.73 2.91
C GLU A 147 18.54 7.51 2.13
N VAL A 148 18.28 8.76 2.53
CA VAL A 148 17.44 9.69 1.76
C VAL A 148 18.32 10.25 0.66
N ILE A 149 18.20 9.70 -0.55
CA ILE A 149 18.77 10.29 -1.75
C ILE A 149 17.93 11.53 -2.08
N TYR A 150 18.47 12.71 -1.76
CA TYR A 150 17.98 13.97 -2.29
C TYR A 150 18.42 14.08 -3.75
N ALA A 151 17.45 14.06 -4.67
CA ALA A 151 17.65 14.71 -5.97
C ALA A 151 17.58 16.23 -5.74
N MET A 152 18.59 16.95 -6.23
CA MET A 152 18.79 18.40 -6.06
C MET A 152 17.61 19.24 -6.51
#